data_AF-A0A968T7S5-F1
#
_entry.id   AF-A0A968T7S5-F1
#
_cell.length_a   1.000
_cell.length_b   1.000
_cell.length_c   1.000
_cell.angle_alpha   90.00
_cell.angle_beta   90.00
_cell.angle_gamma   90.00
#
_symmetry.space_group_name_H-M   'P 1'
#
loop_
_entity.id
_entity.type
_entity.pdbx_description
1 polymer ?
#
loop_
_entity_poly.entity_id
_entity_poly.type
_entity_poly.pdbx_seq_one_letter_code
_entity_poly.pdbx_strand_id
1 'polypeptide(L)'
;MYLDTNTYNCFGCGKTGDVIQFIQDYEKCSKHEALNIAAELAGEEIQNNSAMGIALPKAESVETENFAELFTKQREGLPRSPKALGYLKERVLENLTEVGYNSGINWKKLKQCITFPLKDKNGNINKPIWQKNNKQHTGI
;
A
#
# COMPACT_ATOMS: atom_id res chain seq x y z
N MET A 1 -32.23 -5.68 3.85
CA MET A 1 -31.10 -4.78 4.12
C MET A 1 -31.00 -4.61 5.63
N TYR A 2 -29.80 -4.62 6.17
CA TYR A 2 -29.52 -4.49 7.60
C TYR A 2 -28.81 -3.14 7.82
N LEU A 3 -29.51 -2.19 8.46
CA LEU A 3 -29.03 -0.81 8.61
C LEU A 3 -27.88 -0.71 9.62
N ASP A 4 -27.91 -1.51 10.69
CA ASP A 4 -26.88 -1.47 11.74
C ASP A 4 -25.49 -1.87 11.23
N THR A 5 -25.44 -2.73 10.20
CA THR A 5 -24.19 -3.25 9.63
C THR A 5 -23.92 -2.75 8.21
N ASN A 6 -24.83 -1.96 7.63
CA ASN A 6 -24.80 -1.53 6.23
C ASN A 6 -24.61 -2.69 5.23
N THR A 7 -25.32 -3.81 5.45
CA THR A 7 -25.24 -5.01 4.60
C THR A 7 -26.59 -5.40 3.99
N TYR A 8 -26.55 -6.25 2.97
CA TYR A 8 -27.73 -6.87 2.37
C TYR A 8 -27.58 -8.39 2.32
N ASN A 9 -28.73 -9.07 2.28
CA ASN A 9 -28.85 -10.50 2.01
C ASN A 9 -30.03 -10.71 1.05
N CYS A 10 -29.80 -11.44 -0.04
CA CYS A 10 -30.83 -11.84 -0.99
C CYS A 10 -31.38 -13.22 -0.59
N PHE A 11 -32.61 -13.26 -0.08
CA PHE A 11 -33.25 -14.52 0.32
C PHE A 11 -33.63 -15.44 -0.86
N GLY A 12 -33.57 -14.94 -2.10
CA GLY A 12 -33.83 -15.73 -3.30
C GLY A 12 -32.60 -16.48 -3.81
N CYS A 13 -31.47 -15.78 -3.95
CA CYS A 13 -30.24 -16.36 -4.53
C CYS A 13 -29.10 -16.55 -3.52
N GLY A 14 -29.27 -16.12 -2.27
CA GLY A 14 -28.26 -16.27 -1.21
C GLY A 14 -27.10 -15.28 -1.27
N LYS A 15 -27.07 -14.33 -2.22
CA LYS A 15 -26.03 -13.30 -2.27
C LYS A 15 -26.09 -12.38 -1.07
N THR A 16 -24.94 -12.08 -0.48
CA THR A 16 -24.77 -11.15 0.64
C THR A 16 -23.64 -10.17 0.35
N GLY A 17 -23.72 -8.96 0.87
CA GLY A 17 -22.63 -7.99 0.71
C GLY A 17 -22.94 -6.64 1.33
N ASP A 18 -22.08 -5.67 1.04
CA ASP A 18 -22.30 -4.26 1.37
C ASP A 18 -23.08 -3.53 0.27
N VAL A 19 -23.27 -2.22 0.43
CA VAL A 19 -23.98 -1.35 -0.53
C VAL A 19 -23.29 -1.35 -1.91
N ILE A 20 -21.96 -1.37 -1.97
CA ILE A 20 -21.22 -1.38 -3.24
C ILE A 20 -21.43 -2.71 -3.96
N GLN A 21 -21.36 -3.82 -3.22
CA GLN A 21 -21.63 -5.14 -3.75
C GLN A 21 -23.05 -5.27 -4.30
N PHE A 22 -24.04 -4.65 -3.64
CA PHE A 22 -25.41 -4.59 -4.14
C PHE A 22 -25.50 -3.90 -5.51
N ILE A 23 -24.85 -2.74 -5.68
CA ILE A 23 -24.81 -2.01 -6.95
C ILE A 23 -24.11 -2.85 -8.03
N GLN A 24 -22.97 -3.47 -7.71
CA GLN A 24 -22.27 -4.37 -8.65
C GLN A 24 -23.18 -5.50 -9.14
N ASP A 25 -23.90 -6.14 -8.23
CA ASP A 25 -24.77 -7.27 -8.56
C ASP A 25 -26.02 -6.87 -9.34
N TYR A 26 -26.57 -5.68 -9.06
CA TYR A 26 -27.77 -5.14 -9.71
C TYR A 26 -27.47 -4.57 -11.10
N GLU A 27 -26.46 -3.70 -11.20
CA GLU A 27 -26.05 -3.02 -12.45
C GLU A 27 -25.12 -3.89 -13.32
N LYS A 28 -24.65 -5.04 -12.80
CA LYS A 28 -23.72 -5.95 -13.47
C LYS A 28 -22.44 -5.26 -13.95
N CYS A 29 -21.88 -4.42 -13.08
CA CYS A 29 -20.71 -3.60 -13.38
C CYS A 29 -19.50 -3.98 -12.52
N SER A 30 -18.34 -3.43 -12.88
CA SER A 30 -17.13 -3.56 -12.08
C SER A 30 -17.24 -2.80 -10.76
N LYS A 31 -16.39 -3.14 -9.79
CA LYS A 31 -16.35 -2.45 -8.49
C LYS A 31 -16.09 -0.95 -8.62
N HIS A 32 -15.29 -0.54 -9.60
CA HIS A 32 -15.01 0.88 -9.81
C HIS A 32 -16.24 1.63 -10.35
N GLU A 33 -16.94 1.04 -11.31
CA GLU A 33 -18.19 1.63 -11.83
C GLU A 33 -19.25 1.70 -10.73
N ALA A 34 -19.39 0.66 -9.90
CA ALA A 34 -20.31 0.68 -8.77
C ALA A 34 -19.97 1.76 -7.73
N LEU A 35 -18.68 2.05 -7.49
CA LEU A 35 -18.25 3.16 -6.64
C LEU A 35 -18.68 4.50 -7.24
N ASN A 36 -18.46 4.71 -8.54
CA ASN A 36 -18.86 5.95 -9.23
C ASN A 36 -20.37 6.18 -9.13
N ILE A 37 -21.17 5.14 -9.39
CA ILE A 37 -22.63 5.19 -9.24
C ILE A 37 -23.03 5.50 -7.79
N ALA A 38 -22.40 4.86 -6.79
CA ALA A 38 -22.69 5.10 -5.39
C ALA A 38 -22.42 6.55 -4.98
N ALA A 39 -21.34 7.14 -5.47
CA ALA A 39 -20.96 8.51 -5.16
C ALA A 39 -21.86 9.53 -5.87
N GLU A 40 -22.24 9.29 -7.13
CA GLU A 40 -23.26 10.09 -7.82
C GLU A 40 -24.58 10.10 -7.03
N LEU A 41 -25.00 8.94 -6.52
CA LEU A 41 -26.20 8.80 -5.69
C LEU A 41 -26.06 9.50 -4.32
N ALA A 42 -24.84 9.55 -3.75
CA ALA A 42 -24.54 10.23 -2.51
C ALA A 42 -24.33 11.75 -2.67
N GLY A 43 -24.24 12.26 -3.91
CA GLY A 43 -23.88 13.65 -4.19
C GLY A 43 -22.41 13.96 -3.91
N GLU A 44 -21.55 12.94 -3.88
CA GLU A 44 -20.10 13.08 -3.72
C GLU A 44 -19.41 13.02 -5.09
N GLU A 45 -18.54 13.98 -5.41
CA GLU A 45 -17.67 13.83 -6.58
C GLU A 45 -16.50 12.89 -6.22
N ILE A 46 -16.44 11.70 -6.82
CA ILE A 46 -15.22 10.88 -6.76
C ILE A 46 -14.15 11.61 -7.55
N GLN A 47 -13.22 12.26 -6.85
CA GLN A 47 -12.00 12.71 -7.48
C GLN A 47 -11.22 11.47 -7.92
N ASN A 48 -11.23 11.23 -9.24
CA ASN A 48 -10.48 10.19 -9.93
C ASN A 48 -8.98 10.49 -9.87
N ASN A 49 -8.41 10.50 -8.66
CA ASN A 49 -6.98 10.43 -8.48
C ASN A 49 -6.58 8.99 -8.81
N SER A 50 -6.16 8.80 -10.06
CA SER A 50 -5.55 7.58 -10.57
C SER A 50 -4.39 7.13 -9.67
N ALA A 51 -4.70 6.38 -8.61
CA ALA A 51 -3.74 5.60 -7.83
C ALA A 51 -4.50 4.55 -7.01
N MET A 52 -4.29 3.27 -7.36
CA MET A 52 -4.57 2.08 -6.56
C MET A 52 -4.80 2.35 -5.06
N GLY A 53 -6.04 2.16 -4.60
CA GLY A 53 -6.37 1.54 -3.32
C GLY A 53 -5.63 2.01 -2.06
N ILE A 54 -5.49 3.31 -1.83
CA ILE A 54 -5.12 3.85 -0.53
C ILE A 54 -6.16 4.90 -0.16
N ALA A 55 -6.93 4.64 0.90
CA ALA A 55 -7.74 5.67 1.54
C ALA A 55 -6.84 6.88 1.83
N LEU A 56 -7.14 8.05 1.25
CA LEU A 56 -6.44 9.28 1.60
C LEU A 56 -6.65 9.50 3.11
N PRO A 57 -5.59 9.53 3.93
CA PRO A 57 -5.72 10.20 5.21
C PRO A 57 -5.98 11.67 4.88
N LYS A 58 -7.01 12.19 5.55
CA LYS A 58 -7.25 13.60 5.83
C LYS A 58 -5.97 14.43 5.74
N ALA A 59 -6.04 15.58 5.08
CA ALA A 59 -4.97 16.55 4.94
C ALA A 59 -4.40 16.97 6.31
N GLU A 60 -3.53 16.15 6.88
CA GLU A 60 -2.55 16.53 7.87
C GLU A 60 -1.29 16.95 7.11
N SER A 61 -0.72 18.08 7.49
CA SER A 61 0.50 18.68 6.93
C SER A 61 1.54 17.61 6.60
N VAL A 62 1.59 17.20 5.33
CA VAL A 62 2.57 16.25 4.83
C VAL A 62 3.90 16.98 4.85
N GLU A 63 4.71 16.72 5.88
CA GLU A 63 6.16 16.78 5.70
C GLU A 63 6.44 15.94 4.45
N THR A 64 6.75 16.60 3.34
CA THR A 64 7.00 15.94 2.06
C THR A 64 8.31 15.16 2.19
N GLU A 65 8.21 13.95 2.73
CA GLU A 65 9.32 13.01 2.78
C GLU A 65 9.86 12.85 1.35
N ASN A 66 11.08 13.32 1.11
CA ASN A 66 11.72 13.14 -0.19
C ASN A 66 12.17 11.67 -0.31
N PHE A 67 11.25 10.82 -0.79
CA PHE A 67 11.48 9.38 -0.87
C PHE A 67 12.62 9.01 -1.82
N ALA A 68 12.91 9.83 -2.83
CA ALA A 68 14.04 9.63 -3.72
C ALA A 68 15.37 9.79 -2.95
N GLU A 69 15.54 10.89 -2.23
CA GLU A 69 16.73 11.13 -1.41
C GLU A 69 16.86 10.08 -0.30
N LEU A 70 15.73 9.73 0.34
CA LEU A 70 15.71 8.72 1.39
C LEU A 70 16.16 7.36 0.86
N PHE A 71 15.66 6.94 -0.30
CA PHE A 71 16.01 5.67 -0.90
C PHE A 71 17.49 5.61 -1.29
N THR A 72 18.07 6.71 -1.81
CA THR A 72 19.51 6.81 -2.08
C THR A 72 20.33 6.51 -0.83
N LYS A 73 20.01 7.14 0.31
CA LYS A 73 20.70 6.86 1.58
C LYS A 73 20.54 5.41 2.06
N GLN A 74 19.37 4.82 1.84
CA GLN A 74 19.09 3.42 2.20
C GLN A 74 19.86 2.43 1.32
N ARG A 75 20.03 2.73 0.03
CA ARG A 75 20.87 1.96 -0.88
C ARG A 75 22.34 2.00 -0.46
N GLU A 76 22.87 3.18 -0.16
CA GLU A 76 24.24 3.34 0.31
C GLU A 76 24.50 2.64 1.66
N GLY A 77 23.47 2.55 2.50
CA GLY A 77 23.53 1.86 3.79
C GLY A 77 23.44 0.33 3.70
N LEU A 78 22.87 -0.22 2.63
CA LEU A 78 22.61 -1.65 2.49
C LEU A 78 23.89 -2.52 2.60
N PRO A 79 25.01 -2.22 1.90
CA PRO A 79 26.23 -3.01 2.00
C PRO A 79 26.82 -3.09 3.42
N ARG A 80 26.47 -2.13 4.29
CA ARG A 80 26.97 -2.06 5.67
C ARG A 80 26.19 -2.96 6.64
N SER A 81 25.16 -3.67 6.15
CA SER A 81 24.27 -4.50 6.98
C SER A 81 24.37 -5.97 6.58
N PRO A 82 25.23 -6.77 7.25
CA PRO A 82 25.33 -8.21 7.00
C PRO A 82 23.98 -8.93 7.15
N LYS A 83 23.14 -8.49 8.09
CA LYS A 83 21.79 -9.03 8.30
C LYS A 83 20.86 -8.78 7.11
N ALA A 84 20.95 -7.61 6.47
CA ALA A 84 20.16 -7.30 5.30
C ALA A 84 20.64 -8.09 4.07
N LEU A 85 21.97 -8.18 3.88
CA LEU A 85 22.56 -8.97 2.80
C LEU A 85 22.22 -10.47 2.94
N GLY A 86 22.29 -11.01 4.16
CA GLY A 86 21.89 -12.39 4.44
C GLY A 86 20.41 -12.63 4.12
N TYR A 87 19.54 -11.69 4.46
CA TYR A 87 18.12 -11.75 4.11
C TYR A 87 17.91 -11.79 2.59
N LEU A 88 18.59 -10.92 1.84
CA LEU A 88 18.48 -10.90 0.37
C LEU A 88 18.94 -12.23 -0.22
N LYS A 89 20.06 -12.78 0.27
CA LYS A 89 20.57 -14.08 -0.18
C LYS A 89 19.59 -15.22 0.04
N GLU A 90 19.01 -15.30 1.23
CA GLU A 90 18.02 -16.35 1.56
C GLU A 90 16.73 -16.23 0.75
N ARG A 91 16.39 -15.02 0.32
CA ARG A 91 15.23 -14.77 -0.53
C ARG A 91 15.56 -14.86 -2.03
N VAL A 92 16.81 -15.16 -2.39
CA VAL A 92 17.29 -15.20 -3.79
C VAL A 92 17.12 -13.84 -4.47
N LEU A 93 17.44 -12.78 -3.74
CA LEU A 93 17.30 -11.37 -4.15
C LEU A 93 18.66 -10.65 -4.20
N GLU A 94 19.78 -11.34 -4.07
CA GLU A 94 21.11 -10.70 -4.05
C GLU A 94 21.48 -9.95 -5.33
N ASN A 95 20.86 -10.30 -6.46
CA ASN A 95 21.12 -9.70 -7.77
C ASN A 95 20.23 -8.49 -8.08
N LEU A 96 19.32 -8.10 -7.18
CA LEU A 96 18.48 -6.92 -7.39
C LEU A 96 19.31 -5.63 -7.25
N THR A 97 19.18 -4.74 -8.23
CA THR A 97 19.90 -3.45 -8.26
C THR A 97 19.14 -2.33 -7.54
N GLU A 98 17.81 -2.44 -7.48
CA GLU A 98 16.92 -1.43 -6.90
C GLU A 98 16.42 -1.85 -5.51
N VAL A 99 17.37 -2.06 -4.59
CA VAL A 99 17.08 -2.48 -3.22
C VAL A 99 17.88 -1.67 -2.21
N GLY A 100 17.23 -1.28 -1.12
CA GLY A 100 17.82 -0.53 -0.02
C GLY A 100 17.57 -1.19 1.33
N TYR A 101 18.17 -0.63 2.37
CA TYR A 101 17.95 -1.04 3.75
C TYR A 101 17.73 0.17 4.65
N ASN A 102 16.61 0.18 5.38
CA ASN A 102 16.35 1.20 6.37
C ASN A 102 16.95 0.81 7.72
N SER A 103 18.08 1.40 8.10
CA SER A 103 18.68 1.19 9.43
C SER A 103 17.90 1.86 10.58
N GLY A 104 17.00 2.80 10.28
CA GLY A 104 16.33 3.63 11.28
C GLY A 104 17.06 4.94 11.62
N ILE A 105 18.19 5.23 10.96
CA ILE A 105 18.93 6.49 11.13
C ILE A 105 18.22 7.62 10.41
N ASN A 106 18.06 7.49 9.09
CA ASN A 106 17.48 8.53 8.22
C ASN A 106 15.95 8.51 8.18
N TRP A 107 15.31 7.41 8.63
CA TRP A 107 13.86 7.31 8.67
C TRP A 107 13.42 6.44 9.85
N LYS A 108 12.76 7.05 10.83
CA LYS A 108 12.39 6.40 12.09
C LYS A 108 11.25 5.39 11.93
N LYS A 109 10.42 5.54 10.89
CA LYS A 109 9.38 4.59 10.52
C LYS A 109 10.01 3.34 9.92
N LEU A 110 9.42 2.17 10.15
CA LEU A 110 9.78 0.91 9.46
C LEU A 110 11.26 0.57 9.53
N LYS A 111 11.83 0.64 10.75
CA LYS A 111 13.24 0.33 10.99
C LYS A 111 13.54 -1.12 10.60
N GLN A 112 14.78 -1.33 10.18
CA GLN A 112 15.37 -2.63 9.88
C GLN A 112 14.63 -3.42 8.81
N CYS A 113 14.03 -2.72 7.85
CA CYS A 113 13.34 -3.29 6.71
C CYS A 113 14.18 -3.20 5.44
N ILE A 114 14.04 -4.18 4.56
CA ILE A 114 14.46 -4.05 3.17
C ILE A 114 13.47 -3.12 2.47
N THR A 115 13.97 -2.20 1.65
CA THR A 115 13.15 -1.22 0.94
C THR A 115 13.30 -1.36 -0.57
N PHE A 116 12.18 -1.23 -1.27
CA PHE A 116 12.09 -1.21 -2.72
C PHE A 116 11.43 0.11 -3.14
N PRO A 117 11.97 0.81 -4.15
CA PRO A 117 11.38 2.07 -4.59
C PRO A 117 10.13 1.78 -5.41
N LEU A 118 8.99 2.36 -5.06
CA LEU A 118 7.85 2.42 -5.97
C LEU A 118 7.97 3.67 -6.83
N LYS A 119 7.90 3.46 -8.14
CA LYS A 119 7.97 4.52 -9.13
C LYS A 119 6.61 4.78 -9.77
N ASP A 120 6.35 6.03 -10.09
CA ASP A 120 5.23 6.41 -10.95
C ASP A 120 5.51 6.07 -12.43
N LYS A 121 4.56 6.40 -13.32
CA LYS A 121 4.71 6.21 -14.77
C LYS A 121 5.87 7.00 -15.39
N ASN A 122 6.34 8.04 -14.71
CA ASN A 122 7.44 8.91 -15.12
C ASN A 122 8.78 8.47 -14.51
N GLY A 123 8.80 7.43 -13.68
CA GLY A 123 9.99 6.91 -13.00
C GLY A 123 10.32 7.58 -11.67
N ASN A 124 9.50 8.53 -11.18
CA ASN A 124 9.74 9.22 -9.91
C ASN A 124 9.38 8.32 -8.72
N ILE A 125 10.24 8.30 -7.70
CA ILE A 125 9.98 7.54 -6.47
C ILE A 125 8.95 8.28 -5.63
N ASN A 126 7.74 7.72 -5.54
CA ASN A 126 6.63 8.33 -4.81
C ASN A 126 6.42 7.73 -3.41
N LYS A 127 6.83 6.48 -3.20
CA LYS A 127 6.81 5.79 -1.90
C LYS A 127 7.73 4.57 -1.92
N PRO A 128 8.25 4.13 -0.77
CA PRO A 128 8.89 2.82 -0.67
C PRO A 128 7.84 1.72 -0.46
N ILE A 129 8.13 0.52 -0.94
CA ILE A 129 7.56 -0.73 -0.43
C ILE A 129 8.59 -1.34 0.50
N TRP A 130 8.15 -1.98 1.58
CA TRP A 130 9.04 -2.53 2.60
C TRP A 130 8.74 -3.98 2.90
N GLN A 131 9.80 -4.72 3.14
CA GLN A 131 9.74 -6.09 3.64
C GLN A 131 10.42 -6.15 5.00
N LYS A 132 9.67 -6.53 6.03
CA LYS A 132 10.22 -6.69 7.39
C LYS A 132 11.26 -7.80 7.37
N ASN A 133 12.47 -7.48 7.85
CA ASN A 133 13.46 -8.49 8.15
C ASN A 133 13.10 -9.11 9.51
N ASN A 134 12.29 -10.16 9.50
CA ASN A 134 11.75 -10.81 10.71
C ASN A 134 12.82 -11.54 11.56
N LYS A 135 14.10 -11.54 11.17
CA LYS A 135 15.20 -12.15 11.95
C LYS A 135 15.66 -11.31 13.16
N GLN A 136 14.89 -10.31 13.54
CA GLN A 136 15.16 -9.44 14.68
C GLN A 136 14.62 -10.01 16.01
N HIS A 137 13.78 -11.06 15.97
CA HIS A 137 13.13 -11.66 17.15
C HIS A 137 13.68 -13.06 17.50
N THR A 138 15.01 -13.21 17.53
CA THR A 138 15.65 -14.37 18.19
C THR A 138 16.73 -13.87 19.13
N GLY A 139 16.48 -14.07 20.42
CA GLY A 139 17.14 -13.49 21.58
C GLY A 139 16.02 -13.30 22.60
N ILE A 140 15.77 -14.22 23.52
CA ILE A 140 16.65 -15.13 24.27
C ILE A 140 16.23 -16.59 24.06
#